data_AF-A0A0G0TLG6-F1
#
_entry.id   AF-A0A0G0TLG6-F1
#
_cell.length_a   1.000
_cell.length_b   1.000
_cell.length_c   1.000
_cell.angle_alpha   90.00
_cell.angle_beta   90.00
_cell.angle_gamma   90.00
#
_symmetry.space_group_name_H-M   'P 1'
#
loop_
_entity.id
_entity.type
_entity.pdbx_description
1 polymer ?
#
loop_
_entity_poly.entity_id
_entity_poly.type
_entity_poly.pdbx_seq_one_letter_code
_entity_poly.pdbx_strand_id
1 'polypeptide(L)'
;MGEISTEEAIRVAKERGLDLLEVSPDSVPPVCRIVDIGKWKYEQAKKERVQRAHQKQVGDKVRIEMILRGRERANEAFARERFGEFTSLLAVPYKIEQDIKREPKGLSMIIAKGRSNNSQNNDHEQAKN
;
A
#
# COMPACT_ATOMS: atom_id res chain seq x y z
N MET A 1 3.82 -29.45 -12.88
CA MET A 1 3.32 -29.85 -14.21
C MET A 1 3.87 -28.85 -15.21
N GLY A 2 4.22 -29.33 -16.41
CA GLY A 2 4.67 -28.48 -17.50
C GLY A 2 3.50 -28.06 -18.40
N GLU A 3 3.82 -27.62 -19.59
CA GLU A 3 2.86 -27.34 -20.65
C GLU A 3 2.23 -28.65 -21.16
N ILE A 4 0.89 -28.70 -21.20
CA ILE A 4 0.09 -29.83 -21.67
C ILE A 4 -1.07 -29.32 -22.51
N SER A 5 -1.68 -30.17 -23.33
CA SER A 5 -2.85 -29.78 -24.12
C SER A 5 -4.07 -29.51 -23.23
N THR A 6 -5.02 -28.73 -23.75
CA THR A 6 -6.26 -28.38 -23.06
C THR A 6 -7.08 -29.62 -22.69
N GLU A 7 -7.16 -30.61 -23.59
CA GLU A 7 -7.90 -31.85 -23.36
C GLU A 7 -7.31 -32.66 -22.20
N GLU A 8 -5.98 -32.75 -22.16
CA GLU A 8 -5.25 -33.42 -21.08
C GLU A 8 -5.50 -32.72 -19.75
N ALA A 9 -5.40 -31.39 -19.72
CA ALA A 9 -5.65 -30.59 -18.53
C ALA A 9 -7.08 -30.78 -17.99
N ILE A 10 -8.08 -30.81 -18.88
CA ILE A 10 -9.47 -31.07 -18.52
C ILE A 10 -9.65 -32.50 -17.98
N ARG A 11 -9.01 -33.50 -18.62
CA ARG A 11 -9.07 -34.89 -18.17
C ARG A 11 -8.50 -35.03 -16.76
N VAL A 12 -7.30 -34.50 -16.52
CA VAL A 12 -6.63 -34.57 -15.21
C VAL A 12 -7.45 -33.88 -14.12
N ALA A 13 -8.11 -32.75 -14.42
CA ALA A 13 -9.02 -32.10 -13.47
C ALA A 13 -10.21 -33.00 -13.11
N LYS A 14 -10.89 -33.57 -14.13
CA LYS A 14 -12.03 -34.49 -13.96
C LYS A 14 -11.68 -35.76 -13.20
N GLU A 15 -10.56 -36.40 -13.52
CA GLU A 15 -10.08 -37.61 -12.82
C GLU A 15 -9.84 -37.35 -11.32
N ARG A 16 -9.47 -36.13 -10.97
CA ARG A 16 -9.26 -35.70 -9.58
C ARG A 16 -10.53 -35.18 -8.92
N GLY A 17 -11.66 -35.11 -9.64
CA GLY A 17 -12.90 -34.50 -9.15
C GLY A 17 -12.76 -33.01 -8.84
N LEU A 18 -11.88 -32.31 -9.56
CA LEU A 18 -11.59 -30.89 -9.40
C LEU A 18 -11.90 -30.14 -10.70
N ASP A 19 -11.75 -28.81 -10.67
CA ASP A 19 -11.94 -27.93 -11.81
C ASP A 19 -10.60 -27.48 -12.40
N LEU A 20 -10.62 -27.15 -13.70
CA LEU A 20 -9.53 -26.44 -14.37
C LEU A 20 -9.84 -24.94 -14.36
N LEU A 21 -9.01 -24.13 -13.70
CA LEU A 21 -9.17 -22.69 -13.60
C LEU A 21 -8.05 -21.97 -14.33
N GLU A 22 -8.37 -21.14 -15.32
CA GLU A 22 -7.43 -20.20 -15.93
C GLU A 22 -7.09 -19.08 -14.95
N VAL A 23 -5.80 -18.93 -14.61
CA VAL A 23 -5.31 -17.91 -13.67
C VAL A 23 -4.55 -16.78 -14.36
N SER A 24 -4.01 -17.03 -15.57
CA SER A 24 -3.34 -16.01 -16.38
C SER A 24 -3.66 -16.26 -17.85
N PRO A 25 -4.80 -15.74 -18.36
CA PRO A 25 -5.22 -15.96 -19.74
C PRO A 25 -4.32 -15.23 -20.75
N ASP A 26 -3.68 -14.13 -20.34
CA ASP A 26 -2.85 -13.29 -21.21
C ASP A 26 -1.42 -13.82 -21.40
N SER A 27 -1.05 -14.89 -20.70
CA SER A 27 0.28 -15.51 -20.83
C SER A 27 0.37 -16.40 -22.07
N VAL A 28 1.56 -16.56 -22.63
CA VAL A 28 1.84 -17.49 -23.74
C VAL A 28 2.85 -18.54 -23.25
N PRO A 29 2.43 -19.79 -22.99
CA PRO A 29 1.05 -20.30 -23.03
C PRO A 29 0.18 -19.81 -21.83
N PRO A 30 -1.16 -19.86 -21.93
CA PRO A 30 -2.06 -19.53 -20.82
C PRO A 30 -1.78 -20.40 -19.59
N VAL A 31 -1.84 -19.80 -18.40
CA VAL A 31 -1.55 -20.52 -17.15
C VAL A 31 -2.85 -20.95 -16.48
N CYS A 32 -3.02 -22.26 -16.30
CA CYS A 32 -4.16 -22.88 -15.64
C CYS A 32 -3.76 -23.56 -14.33
N ARG A 33 -4.71 -23.70 -13.41
CA ARG A 33 -4.55 -24.39 -12.13
C ARG A 33 -5.70 -25.37 -11.90
N ILE A 34 -5.39 -26.58 -11.45
CA ILE A 34 -6.40 -27.54 -11.02
C ILE A 34 -6.78 -27.23 -9.57
N VAL A 35 -8.02 -26.84 -9.32
CA VAL A 35 -8.52 -26.38 -8.00
C VAL A 35 -9.99 -26.73 -7.81
N ASP A 36 -10.47 -26.72 -6.57
CA ASP A 36 -11.91 -26.66 -6.27
C ASP A 36 -12.37 -25.20 -6.38
N ILE A 37 -13.24 -24.88 -7.35
CA ILE A 37 -13.70 -23.51 -7.59
C ILE A 37 -14.48 -22.96 -6.38
N GLY A 38 -15.27 -23.78 -5.70
CA GLY A 38 -16.08 -23.35 -4.55
C GLY A 38 -15.20 -22.91 -3.39
N LYS A 39 -14.22 -23.75 -3.03
CA LYS A 39 -13.23 -23.45 -2.00
C LYS A 39 -12.38 -22.23 -2.37
N TRP A 40 -11.92 -22.15 -3.62
CA TRP A 40 -11.11 -21.03 -4.10
C TRP A 40 -11.87 -19.69 -4.01
N LYS A 41 -13.13 -19.63 -4.48
CA LYS A 41 -13.97 -18.43 -4.38
C LYS A 41 -14.19 -18.01 -2.93
N TYR A 42 -14.43 -18.97 -2.03
CA TYR A 42 -14.58 -18.69 -0.61
C TYR A 42 -13.29 -18.11 0.00
N GLU A 43 -12.13 -18.68 -0.31
CA GLU A 43 -10.84 -18.18 0.16
C GLU A 43 -10.54 -16.76 -0.36
N GLN A 44 -10.85 -16.47 -1.63
CA GLN A 44 -10.73 -15.11 -2.17
C GLN A 44 -11.66 -14.12 -1.45
N ALA A 45 -12.95 -14.46 -1.30
CA ALA A 45 -13.91 -13.61 -0.62
C ALA A 45 -13.53 -13.36 0.86
N LYS A 46 -13.02 -14.40 1.54
CA LYS A 46 -12.51 -14.28 2.91
C LYS A 46 -11.30 -13.36 2.97
N LYS A 47 -10.34 -13.51 2.05
CA LYS A 47 -9.15 -12.66 1.94
C LYS A 47 -9.54 -11.19 1.68
N GLU A 48 -10.43 -10.93 0.73
CA GLU A 48 -10.95 -9.59 0.46
C GLU A 48 -11.68 -8.99 1.67
N ARG A 49 -12.48 -9.78 2.39
CA ARG A 49 -13.16 -9.31 3.60
C ARG A 49 -12.16 -8.91 4.68
N VAL A 50 -11.13 -9.71 4.90
CA VAL A 50 -10.05 -9.40 5.86
C VAL A 50 -9.28 -8.16 5.41
N GLN A 51 -8.93 -8.04 4.11
CA GLN A 51 -8.26 -6.86 3.56
C GLN A 51 -9.11 -5.59 3.73
N ARG A 52 -10.41 -5.64 3.39
CA ARG A 52 -11.34 -4.51 3.59
C ARG A 52 -11.48 -4.14 5.06
N ALA A 53 -11.57 -5.13 5.95
CA ALA A 53 -11.63 -4.89 7.39
C ALA A 53 -10.34 -4.25 7.91
N HIS A 54 -9.18 -4.72 7.44
CA HIS A 54 -7.89 -4.13 7.78
C HIS A 54 -7.75 -2.69 7.24
N GLN A 55 -8.15 -2.46 5.99
CA GLN A 55 -8.15 -1.13 5.38
C GLN A 55 -9.05 -0.14 6.13
N LYS A 56 -10.19 -0.59 6.68
CA LYS A 56 -11.05 0.25 7.54
C LYS A 56 -10.42 0.56 8.91
N GLN A 57 -9.54 -0.30 9.40
CA GLN A 57 -8.80 -0.07 10.66
C GLN A 57 -7.61 0.86 10.46
N VAL A 58 -6.97 0.80 9.29
CA VAL A 58 -5.96 1.77 8.85
C VAL A 58 -6.71 3.04 8.47
N GLY A 59 -6.95 3.92 9.44
CA GLY A 59 -7.73 5.14 9.25
C GLY A 59 -7.23 6.05 8.13
N ASP A 60 -8.02 7.08 7.80
CA ASP A 60 -7.75 7.96 6.66
C ASP A 60 -6.36 8.61 6.73
N LYS A 61 -5.69 8.64 5.57
CA LYS A 61 -4.41 9.31 5.37
C LYS A 61 -4.67 10.74 4.91
N VAL A 62 -4.06 11.70 5.59
CA VAL A 62 -4.15 13.12 5.28
C VAL A 62 -2.82 13.58 4.70
N ARG A 63 -2.87 14.11 3.48
CA ARG A 63 -1.73 14.75 2.82
C ARG A 63 -1.78 16.24 3.09
N ILE A 64 -0.79 16.75 3.79
CA ILE A 64 -0.63 18.18 4.07
C ILE A 64 0.39 18.72 3.08
N GLU A 65 0.05 19.81 2.39
CA GLU A 65 0.93 20.47 1.42
C GLU A 65 1.12 21.95 1.78
N MET A 66 2.36 22.38 1.81
CA MET A 66 2.74 23.79 1.93
C MET A 66 3.32 24.24 0.59
N ILE A 67 2.60 25.09 -0.13
CA ILE A 67 3.02 25.60 -1.42
C ILE A 67 3.97 26.78 -1.19
N LEU A 68 5.19 26.70 -1.72
CA LEU A 68 6.21 27.75 -1.65
C LEU A 68 6.37 28.41 -3.03
N ARG A 69 6.27 29.74 -3.09
CA ARG A 69 6.34 30.49 -4.35
C ARG A 69 7.47 31.53 -4.33
N GLY A 70 8.04 31.78 -5.51
CA GLY A 70 9.06 32.82 -5.69
C GLY A 70 10.30 32.60 -4.80
N ARG A 71 10.70 33.64 -4.06
CA ARG A 71 11.93 33.66 -3.24
C ARG A 71 11.84 32.78 -1.98
N GLU A 72 10.63 32.37 -1.57
CA GLU A 72 10.41 31.47 -0.42
C GLU A 72 11.04 30.09 -0.63
N ARG A 73 11.22 29.67 -1.89
CA ARG A 73 11.88 28.40 -2.24
C ARG A 73 13.33 28.31 -1.77
N ALA A 74 14.00 29.45 -1.59
CA ALA A 74 15.36 29.50 -1.09
C ALA A 74 15.42 29.35 0.45
N ASN A 75 14.32 29.63 1.15
CA ASN A 75 14.22 29.56 2.62
C ASN A 75 13.51 28.27 3.06
N GLU A 76 14.00 27.13 2.57
CA GLU A 76 13.42 25.82 2.87
C GLU A 76 13.48 25.48 4.37
N ALA A 77 14.56 25.87 5.06
CA ALA A 77 14.73 25.63 6.49
C ALA A 77 13.60 26.26 7.32
N PHE A 78 13.28 27.53 7.03
CA PHE A 78 12.18 28.25 7.68
C PHE A 78 10.82 27.62 7.37
N ALA A 79 10.59 27.22 6.12
CA ALA A 79 9.34 26.56 5.74
C ALA A 79 9.14 25.21 6.45
N ARG A 80 10.22 24.43 6.61
CA ARG A 80 10.20 23.14 7.31
C ARG A 80 9.90 23.29 8.80
N GLU A 81 10.49 24.29 9.45
CA GLU A 81 10.24 24.61 10.86
C GLU A 81 8.78 24.98 11.10
N ARG A 82 8.25 25.94 10.32
CA ARG A 82 6.84 26.36 10.41
C ARG A 82 5.86 25.24 10.11
N PHE A 83 6.23 24.32 9.23
CA PHE A 83 5.42 23.14 8.93
C PHE A 83 5.40 22.12 10.07
N GLY A 84 6.50 21.97 10.81
CA GLY A 84 6.57 21.15 12.03
C GLY A 84 5.80 21.75 13.20
N GLU A 85 5.81 23.08 13.34
CA GLU A 85 4.95 23.77 14.31
C GLU A 85 3.47 23.57 13.98
N PHE A 86 3.10 23.69 12.70
CA PHE A 86 1.72 23.47 12.24
C PHE A 86 1.21 22.07 12.58
N THR A 87 2.03 21.03 12.40
CA THR A 87 1.61 19.67 12.75
C THR A 87 1.47 19.46 14.24
N SER A 88 2.30 20.12 15.05
CA SER A 88 2.20 20.09 16.51
C SER A 88 0.92 20.75 17.03
N LEU A 89 0.31 21.66 16.27
CA LEU A 89 -0.98 22.29 16.59
C LEU A 89 -2.20 21.39 16.34
N LEU A 90 -2.02 20.24 15.69
CA LEU A 90 -3.12 19.33 15.43
C LEU A 90 -3.63 18.73 16.75
N ALA A 91 -4.87 19.07 17.12
CA ALA A 91 -5.51 18.60 18.35
C ALA A 91 -5.88 17.10 18.36
N VAL A 92 -5.57 16.36 17.28
CA VAL A 92 -5.87 14.94 17.13
C VAL A 92 -4.58 14.12 17.11
N PRO A 93 -4.55 12.93 17.73
CA PRO A 93 -3.38 12.08 17.66
C PRO A 93 -3.14 11.59 16.24
N TYR A 94 -1.95 11.84 15.73
CA TYR A 94 -1.54 11.44 14.38
C TYR A 94 -0.24 10.65 14.42
N LYS A 95 -0.06 9.79 13.42
CA LYS A 95 1.19 9.11 13.10
C LYS A 95 1.72 9.68 11.79
N ILE A 96 3.00 10.02 11.73
CA ILE A 96 3.66 10.41 10.49
C ILE A 96 3.93 9.13 9.69
N GLU A 97 3.34 9.03 8.50
CA GLU A 97 3.58 7.90 7.58
C GLU A 97 4.66 8.26 6.56
N GLN A 98 4.68 9.52 6.10
CA GLN A 98 5.74 10.07 5.28
C GLN A 98 6.18 11.40 5.86
N ASP A 99 7.47 11.50 6.19
CA ASP A 99 8.11 12.73 6.65
C ASP A 99 8.01 13.86 5.62
N ILE A 100 8.39 15.05 6.07
CA ILE A 100 8.44 16.27 5.25
C ILE A 100 9.37 16.03 4.07
N LYS A 101 8.80 15.99 2.86
CA LYS A 101 9.54 15.87 1.60
C LYS A 101 9.34 17.10 0.73
N ARG A 102 10.37 17.41 -0.05
CA ARG A 102 10.34 18.48 -1.05
C ARG A 102 9.59 18.01 -2.29
N GLU A 103 8.64 18.82 -2.74
CA GLU A 103 7.85 18.63 -3.95
C GLU A 103 8.04 19.87 -4.87
N PRO A 104 7.78 19.79 -6.19
CA PRO A 104 8.01 20.89 -7.13
C PRO A 104 7.31 22.21 -6.76
N LYS A 105 6.20 22.14 -6.02
CA LYS A 105 5.41 23.29 -5.57
C LYS A 105 5.69 23.70 -4.13
N GLY A 106 6.53 22.99 -3.37
CA GLY A 106 6.84 23.31 -1.97
C GLY A 106 7.18 22.07 -1.12
N LEU A 107 6.52 21.90 0.03
CA LEU A 107 6.72 20.79 0.96
C LEU A 107 5.44 19.96 1.09
N SER A 108 5.59 18.66 1.33
CA SER A 108 4.44 17.79 1.65
C SER A 108 4.78 16.80 2.75
N MET A 109 3.77 16.36 3.49
CA MET A 109 3.83 15.31 4.50
C MET A 109 2.53 14.50 4.46
N ILE A 110 2.62 13.21 4.79
CA ILE A 110 1.44 12.37 4.95
C ILE A 110 1.36 11.90 6.39
N ILE A 111 0.24 12.21 7.03
CA ILE A 111 -0.09 11.74 8.37
C ILE A 111 -1.29 10.78 8.29
N ALA A 112 -1.38 9.86 9.23
CA ALA A 112 -2.53 8.99 9.42
C ALA A 112 -3.05 9.12 10.86
N LYS A 113 -4.34 8.85 11.07
CA LYS A 113 -4.92 8.83 12.41
C LYS A 113 -4.20 7.80 13.30
N GLY A 114 -3.65 8.25 14.42
CA GLY A 114 -2.91 7.41 15.38
C GLY A 114 -3.64 7.20 16.70
N ARG A 115 -3.24 6.19 17.49
CA ARG A 115 -3.59 6.10 18.92
C ARG A 115 -2.45 6.75 19.74
N SER A 116 -2.61 8.04 20.03
CA SER A 116 -1.76 8.87 20.91
C SER A 116 -0.28 9.08 20.52
N ASN A 117 0.27 10.14 21.09
CA ASN A 117 1.42 10.94 20.64
C ASN A 117 2.79 10.32 20.92
N ASN A 118 3.70 10.66 20.01
CA ASN A 118 5.15 10.75 20.19
C ASN A 118 5.90 9.41 20.34
N SER A 119 6.37 8.87 19.21
CA SER A 119 7.68 8.22 19.20
C SER A 119 8.59 9.05 18.31
N GLN A 120 9.53 9.70 18.98
CA GLN A 120 10.63 10.42 18.38
C GLN A 120 11.34 9.55 17.35
N ASN A 121 11.68 10.20 16.24
CA ASN A 121 12.78 9.84 15.36
C ASN A 121 14.04 9.55 16.19
N ASN A 122 14.63 8.38 16.00
CA ASN A 122 16.07 8.14 16.14
C ASN A 122 16.45 6.97 15.24
N ASP A 123 16.39 7.21 13.92
CA ASP A 123 17.08 6.40 12.91
C ASP A 123 17.43 7.32 11.72
N HIS A 124 18.28 8.33 11.98
CA HIS A 124 18.92 9.11 10.91
C HIS A 124 20.36 9.47 11.28
N GLU A 125 21.14 8.46 11.66
CA GLU A 125 22.61 8.57 11.64
C GLU A 125 23.26 7.20 11.43
N GLN A 126 23.29 6.74 10.19
CA GLN A 126 24.35 5.88 9.63
C GLN A 126 24.13 5.63 8.13
N ALA A 127 24.45 6.63 7.31
CA ALA A 127 24.77 6.43 5.90
C ALA A 127 25.61 7.61 5.39
N LYS A 128 26.87 7.69 5.82
CA LYS A 128 27.99 8.29 5.09
C LYS A 128 29.29 7.93 5.81
N ASN A 129 29.92 6.86 5.36
CA ASN A 129 31.36 6.69 5.40
C ASN A 129 31.81 6.59 3.95
#